data_AF-A0A059BSQ4-F1
#
_entry.id   AF-A0A059BSQ4-F1
#
_cell.length_a   1.000
_cell.length_b   1.000
_cell.length_c   1.000
_cell.angle_alpha   90.00
_cell.angle_beta   90.00
_cell.angle_gamma   90.00
#
_symmetry.space_group_name_H-M   'P 1'
#
loop_
_entity.id
_entity.type
_entity.pdbx_description
1 polymer ?
#
loop_
_entity_poly.entity_id
_entity_poly.type
_entity_poly.pdbx_seq_one_letter_code
_entity_poly.pdbx_strand_id
1 'polypeptide(L)'
;MAKPSNRSPSPRLLAAALMAVLVFLSADRAQVVEAVTCSATELSPCLPAITSSAAPSALCCSKLREQRPCLCGYIKDPNLKQYFTSPNAKRVASTCGVASPTC
;
A
#
# COMPACT_ATOMS: atom_id res chain seq x y z
N MET A 1 -53.69 21.45 20.75
CA MET A 1 -52.39 21.59 21.45
C MET A 1 -51.85 20.18 21.70
N ALA A 2 -50.87 19.71 20.91
CA ALA A 2 -50.35 18.33 21.01
C ALA A 2 -49.18 18.26 21.99
N LYS A 3 -49.23 17.30 22.92
CA LYS A 3 -48.24 17.06 23.98
C LYS A 3 -46.99 16.38 23.38
N PRO A 4 -45.75 16.84 23.65
CA PRO A 4 -44.57 16.14 23.19
C PRO A 4 -44.43 14.86 24.02
N SER A 5 -44.63 13.71 23.36
CA SER A 5 -44.37 12.40 23.93
C SER A 5 -42.85 12.22 24.02
N ASN A 6 -42.31 12.41 25.22
CA ASN A 6 -40.91 12.19 25.54
C ASN A 6 -40.64 10.67 25.53
N ARG A 7 -40.29 10.15 24.36
CA ARG A 7 -40.09 8.72 24.14
C ARG A 7 -38.66 8.38 24.55
N SER A 8 -38.52 7.84 25.76
CA SER A 8 -37.24 7.32 26.27
C SER A 8 -36.61 6.39 25.22
N PRO A 9 -35.38 6.64 24.77
CA PRO A 9 -34.73 5.77 23.80
C PRO A 9 -34.58 4.39 24.44
N SER A 10 -35.13 3.37 23.77
CA SER A 10 -35.05 2.00 24.25
C SER A 10 -33.57 1.57 24.31
N PRO A 11 -33.18 0.72 25.29
CA PRO A 11 -31.78 0.29 25.45
C PRO A 11 -31.21 -0.38 24.20
N ARG A 12 -32.08 -0.93 23.35
CA ARG A 12 -31.74 -1.48 22.02
C ARG A 12 -31.30 -0.41 21.02
N LEU A 13 -31.94 0.77 21.03
CA LEU A 13 -31.56 1.91 20.20
C LEU A 13 -30.20 2.48 20.64
N LEU A 14 -29.96 2.54 21.95
CA LEU A 14 -28.68 2.97 22.51
C LEU A 14 -27.53 2.01 22.14
N ALA A 15 -27.77 0.70 22.25
CA ALA A 15 -26.79 -0.32 21.85
C ALA A 15 -26.49 -0.28 20.35
N ALA A 16 -27.51 -0.09 19.49
CA ALA A 16 -27.33 0.04 18.05
C ALA A 16 -26.52 1.29 17.68
N ALA A 17 -26.78 2.42 18.35
CA ALA A 17 -26.04 3.66 18.14
C ALA A 17 -24.56 3.53 18.57
N LEU A 18 -24.29 2.88 19.70
CA LEU A 18 -22.92 2.61 20.17
C LEU A 18 -22.15 1.72 19.19
N MET A 19 -22.78 0.65 18.68
CA MET A 19 -22.16 -0.23 17.70
C MET A 19 -21.88 0.48 16.37
N ALA A 20 -22.80 1.34 15.90
CA ALA A 20 -22.58 2.13 14.70
C ALA A 20 -21.37 3.08 14.87
N VAL A 21 -21.29 3.79 16.00
CA VAL A 21 -20.18 4.71 16.31
C VAL A 21 -18.83 3.97 16.35
N LEU A 22 -18.77 2.78 16.96
CA LEU A 22 -17.56 1.95 16.98
C LEU A 22 -17.12 1.51 15.58
N VAL A 23 -18.06 1.14 14.71
CA VAL A 23 -17.77 0.78 13.31
C VAL A 23 -17.25 1.99 12.54
N PHE A 24 -17.86 3.17 12.69
CA PHE A 24 -17.39 4.40 12.06
C PHE A 24 -16.00 4.84 12.55
N LEU A 25 -15.71 4.70 13.85
CA LEU A 25 -14.39 5.00 14.43
C LEU A 25 -13.29 4.03 13.96
N SER A 26 -13.65 2.79 13.60
CA SER A 26 -12.70 1.80 13.10
C SER A 26 -12.34 1.98 11.62
N ALA A 27 -13.13 2.75 10.85
CA ALA A 27 -12.90 2.98 9.43
C ALA A 27 -11.77 3.98 9.11
N ASP A 28 -11.24 4.69 10.13
CA ASP A 28 -10.24 5.76 9.93
C ASP A 28 -8.79 5.31 10.16
N ARG A 29 -8.50 4.00 10.15
CA ARG A 29 -7.10 3.54 9.97
C ARG A 29 -6.68 3.57 8.49
N ALA A 30 -7.02 4.64 7.78
CA ALA A 30 -6.29 5.01 6.58
C ALA A 30 -4.96 5.59 7.07
N GLN A 31 -3.94 4.75 7.17
CA GLN A 31 -2.57 5.21 7.33
C GLN A 31 -2.29 6.15 6.15
N VAL A 32 -2.34 7.46 6.39
CA VAL A 32 -1.79 8.48 5.49
C VAL A 32 -0.27 8.33 5.54
N VAL A 33 0.20 7.24 4.92
CA VAL A 33 1.54 7.17 4.36
C VAL A 33 1.55 8.25 3.29
N GLU A 34 2.51 9.17 3.38
CA GLU A 34 2.82 10.11 2.30
C GLU A 34 2.68 9.35 0.98
N ALA A 35 1.67 9.71 0.17
CA ALA A 35 1.20 8.86 -0.91
C ALA A 35 2.26 8.85 -2.02
N VAL A 36 3.25 7.98 -1.90
CA VAL A 36 4.12 7.60 -3.01
C VAL A 36 3.17 7.13 -4.10
N THR A 37 3.18 7.84 -5.22
CA THR A 37 2.41 7.44 -6.38
C THR A 37 3.01 6.13 -6.89
N CYS A 38 2.26 5.04 -6.71
CA CYS A 38 2.68 3.73 -7.17
C CYS A 38 2.68 3.71 -8.71
N SER A 39 3.82 4.04 -9.31
CA SER A 39 4.04 3.93 -10.75
C SER A 39 5.32 3.14 -11.05
N ALA A 40 5.16 2.02 -11.77
CA ALA A 40 6.30 1.23 -12.21
C ALA A 40 7.26 2.01 -13.12
N THR A 41 6.81 3.11 -13.75
CA THR A 41 7.65 3.96 -14.60
C THR A 41 8.74 4.70 -13.81
N GLU A 42 8.54 4.94 -12.51
CA GLU A 42 9.56 5.53 -11.62
C GLU A 42 10.79 4.61 -11.47
N LEU A 43 10.63 3.32 -11.78
CA LEU A 43 11.71 2.33 -11.76
C LEU A 43 12.42 2.20 -13.11
N SER A 44 12.10 3.07 -14.09
CA SER A 44 12.80 3.11 -15.37
C SER A 44 14.34 3.22 -15.26
N PRO A 45 14.93 3.91 -14.26
CA PRO A 45 16.39 3.92 -14.09
C PRO A 45 16.99 2.55 -13.73
N CYS A 46 16.16 1.60 -13.29
CA CYS A 46 16.58 0.23 -12.97
C CYS A 46 16.58 -0.71 -14.18
N LEU A 47 15.93 -0.35 -15.30
CA LEU A 47 15.87 -1.22 -16.49
C LEU A 47 17.26 -1.68 -16.95
N PRO A 48 18.27 -0.81 -17.10
CA PRO A 48 19.59 -1.25 -17.55
C PRO A 48 20.21 -2.32 -16.64
N ALA A 49 20.05 -2.19 -15.32
CA ALA A 49 20.57 -3.15 -14.35
C ALA A 49 19.81 -4.48 -14.37
N ILE A 50 18.52 -4.44 -14.69
CA ILE A 50 17.66 -5.62 -14.83
C ILE A 50 17.95 -6.36 -16.15
N THR A 51 18.14 -5.65 -17.26
CA THR A 51 18.30 -6.27 -18.59
C THR A 51 19.74 -6.70 -18.90
N SER A 52 20.73 -5.89 -18.53
CA SER A 52 22.15 -6.12 -18.89
C SER A 52 22.99 -6.77 -17.79
N SER A 53 22.38 -7.08 -16.64
CA SER A 53 23.08 -7.53 -15.44
C SER A 53 24.13 -6.56 -14.87
N ALA A 54 24.16 -5.32 -15.35
CA ALA A 54 24.99 -4.25 -14.79
C ALA A 54 24.62 -3.91 -13.33
N ALA A 55 25.52 -3.21 -12.66
CA ALA A 55 25.25 -2.66 -11.34
C ALA A 55 24.14 -1.59 -11.40
N PRO A 56 23.22 -1.55 -10.41
CA PRO A 56 22.20 -0.50 -10.36
C PRO A 56 22.81 0.87 -10.07
N SER A 57 22.24 1.90 -10.70
CA SER A 57 22.61 3.29 -10.42
C SER A 57 22.09 3.74 -9.05
N ALA A 58 22.68 4.80 -8.50
CA ALA A 58 22.20 5.40 -7.26
C ALA A 58 20.73 5.86 -7.38
N LEU A 59 20.35 6.41 -8.54
CA LEU A 59 18.98 6.82 -8.84
C LEU A 59 18.01 5.63 -8.85
N CYS A 60 18.39 4.51 -9.47
CA CYS A 60 17.61 3.27 -9.41
C CYS A 60 17.36 2.86 -7.95
N CYS A 61 18.41 2.82 -7.13
CA CYS A 61 18.25 2.41 -5.75
C CYS A 61 17.43 3.40 -4.90
N SER A 62 17.49 4.70 -5.16
CA SER A 62 16.61 5.70 -4.50
C SER A 62 15.15 5.40 -4.82
N LYS A 63 14.82 5.32 -6.12
CA LYS A 63 13.46 5.08 -6.60
C LYS A 63 12.90 3.74 -6.15
N LEU A 64 13.73 2.70 -6.12
CA LEU A 64 13.31 1.39 -5.63
C LEU A 64 12.98 1.39 -4.13
N ARG A 65 13.69 2.18 -3.32
CA ARG A 65 13.38 2.33 -1.89
C ARG A 65 12.13 3.16 -1.67
N GLU A 66 11.95 4.24 -2.44
CA GLU A 66 10.73 5.06 -2.42
C GLU A 66 9.49 4.20 -2.73
N GLN A 67 9.58 3.31 -3.73
CA GLN A 67 8.48 2.44 -4.16
C GLN A 67 8.26 1.18 -3.31
N ARG A 68 8.97 1.00 -2.19
CA ARG A 68 8.78 -0.16 -1.29
C ARG A 68 7.31 -0.49 -0.95
N PRO A 69 6.46 0.46 -0.53
CA PRO A 69 5.06 0.15 -0.20
C PRO A 69 4.26 -0.39 -1.39
N CYS A 70 4.67 -0.08 -2.63
CA CYS A 70 3.98 -0.47 -3.85
C CYS A 70 4.41 -1.85 -4.39
N LEU A 71 5.54 -2.40 -3.93
CA LEU A 71 6.12 -3.64 -4.47
C LEU A 71 5.16 -4.83 -4.41
N CYS A 72 4.37 -4.98 -3.34
CA CYS A 72 3.37 -6.03 -3.27
C CYS A 72 2.28 -5.89 -4.35
N GLY A 73 1.86 -4.66 -4.64
CA GLY A 73 0.91 -4.37 -5.71
C GLY A 73 1.45 -4.82 -7.06
N TYR A 74 2.72 -4.49 -7.35
CA TYR A 74 3.36 -4.89 -8.60
C TYR A 74 3.57 -6.40 -8.73
N ILE A 75 3.89 -7.10 -7.64
CA ILE A 75 4.07 -8.56 -7.64
C ILE A 75 2.72 -9.28 -7.84
N LYS A 76 1.62 -8.70 -7.35
CA LYS A 76 0.27 -9.26 -7.49
C LYS A 76 -0.35 -8.99 -8.86
N ASP A 77 0.07 -7.93 -9.55
CA ASP A 77 -0.35 -7.65 -10.91
C ASP A 77 0.31 -8.64 -11.90
N PRO A 78 -0.45 -9.50 -12.61
CA PRO A 78 0.11 -10.47 -13.53
C PRO A 78 0.89 -9.86 -14.70
N ASN A 79 0.59 -8.62 -15.10
CA ASN A 79 1.30 -7.92 -16.17
C ASN A 79 2.69 -7.44 -15.72
N LEU A 80 2.82 -7.12 -14.43
CA LEU A 80 4.04 -6.54 -13.86
C LEU A 80 4.91 -7.56 -13.14
N LYS A 81 4.31 -8.63 -12.59
CA LYS A 81 4.96 -9.65 -11.76
C LYS A 81 6.30 -10.13 -12.33
N GLN A 82 6.33 -10.45 -13.62
CA GLN A 82 7.54 -10.95 -14.31
C GLN A 82 8.76 -10.03 -14.16
N TYR A 83 8.55 -8.70 -14.12
CA TYR A 83 9.62 -7.72 -13.98
C TYR A 83 10.17 -7.66 -12.56
N PHE A 84 9.34 -7.94 -11.55
CA PHE A 84 9.73 -7.89 -10.14
C PHE A 84 10.17 -9.24 -9.57
N THR A 85 9.75 -10.36 -10.17
CA THR A 85 10.12 -11.72 -9.70
C THR A 85 11.31 -12.33 -10.43
N SER A 86 11.83 -11.67 -11.48
CA SER A 86 12.99 -12.16 -12.24
C SER A 86 14.27 -12.25 -11.39
N PRO A 87 15.23 -13.14 -11.73
CA PRO A 87 16.50 -13.25 -11.00
C PRO A 87 17.27 -11.92 -10.94
N ASN A 88 17.30 -11.17 -12.05
CA ASN A 88 17.99 -9.88 -12.11
C ASN A 88 17.30 -8.82 -11.25
N ALA A 89 15.97 -8.78 -11.21
CA ALA A 89 15.25 -7.87 -10.32
C ALA A 89 15.51 -8.16 -8.84
N LYS A 90 15.53 -9.45 -8.45
CA LYS A 90 15.89 -9.86 -7.09
C LYS A 90 17.33 -9.48 -6.74
N ARG A 91 18.26 -9.62 -7.67
CA ARG A 91 19.66 -9.16 -7.51
C ARG A 91 19.71 -7.65 -7.29
N VAL A 92 19.07 -6.88 -8.16
CA VAL A 92 19.02 -5.40 -8.06
C VAL A 92 18.41 -4.95 -6.73
N ALA A 93 17.30 -5.55 -6.32
CA ALA A 93 16.67 -5.26 -5.03
C ALA A 93 17.63 -5.53 -3.86
N SER A 94 18.31 -6.68 -3.87
CA SER A 94 19.30 -7.04 -2.86
C SER A 94 20.47 -6.06 -2.82
N THR A 95 21.03 -5.70 -3.98
CA THR A 95 22.12 -4.70 -4.10
C THR A 95 21.70 -3.33 -3.59
N CYS A 96 20.45 -2.92 -3.83
CA CYS A 96 19.92 -1.64 -3.34
C CYS A 96 19.49 -1.66 -1.87
N GLY A 97 19.56 -2.81 -1.18
CA GLY A 97 19.14 -2.97 0.22
C GLY A 97 17.62 -3.04 0.38
N VAL A 98 16.91 -3.48 -0.65
CA VAL A 98 15.45 -3.64 -0.68
C VAL A 98 15.10 -5.12 -0.60
N ALA A 99 14.60 -5.55 0.56
CA ALA A 99 14.09 -6.91 0.74
C ALA A 99 12.85 -7.16 -0.12
N SER A 100 12.74 -8.38 -0.67
CA SER A 100 11.51 -8.82 -1.32
C SER A 100 10.39 -8.88 -0.28
N PRO A 101 9.24 -8.23 -0.50
CA PRO A 101 8.15 -8.29 0.45
C PRO A 101 7.49 -9.68 0.43
N THR A 102 6.93 -10.08 1.57
CA THR A 102 6.01 -11.22 1.65
C THR A 102 4.60 -10.67 1.44
N CYS A 103 3.98 -11.06 0.34
CA CYS A 103 2.65 -10.64 -0.09
C CYS A 103 1.90 -11.89 -0.56
#